data_AF-A0A7X4EXU9-F1
#
_entry.id   AF-A0A7X4EXU9-F1
#
_cell.length_a   1.000
_cell.length_b   1.000
_cell.length_c   1.000
_cell.angle_alpha   90.00
_cell.angle_beta   90.00
_cell.angle_gamma   90.00
#
_symmetry.space_group_name_H-M   'P 1'
#
loop_
_entity.id
_entity.type
_entity.pdbx_description
1 polymer ?
#
loop_
_entity_poly.entity_id
_entity_poly.type
_entity_poly.pdbx_seq_one_letter_code
_entity_poly.pdbx_strand_id
1 'polypeptide(L)'
;MGQDQIDRVGGAAGRAPEAEGRTHLGPAVWICGGLMIATGLATSILLLRDFQSDSYLYLAFYSIPANTAISVFPHEPVLIYFGKVADLWLAAAWATLGTAIAGVMDHRVFVPLLNLQNIRAYKRKRFYRKAISWFMRWPFATIVATGFAPIPFFPFKFLAFSIQYPMWKWVAALVVARFPRYYLLALLGATIPIPNGVLIACVAVVFAMYLVKAIPEGVKRWKARRL
;
A
#
# COMPACT_ATOMS: atom_id res chain seq x y z
N MET A 1 -60.77 23.84 -23.42
CA MET A 1 -60.05 23.39 -22.19
C MET A 1 -59.58 21.97 -22.43
N GLY A 2 -58.39 21.64 -22.92
CA GLY A 2 -57.15 22.38 -23.14
C GLY A 2 -56.01 21.35 -23.02
N GLN A 3 -56.01 20.37 -23.93
CA GLN A 3 -55.03 19.26 -23.98
C GLN A 3 -53.59 19.76 -24.25
N ASP A 4 -53.46 21.04 -24.65
CA ASP A 4 -52.21 21.80 -24.80
C ASP A 4 -51.43 22.06 -23.50
N GLN A 5 -51.98 21.77 -22.32
CA GLN A 5 -51.31 22.07 -21.06
C GLN A 5 -50.44 20.91 -20.53
N ILE A 6 -50.58 19.70 -21.07
CA ILE A 6 -49.79 18.52 -20.65
C ILE A 6 -48.50 18.40 -21.47
N ASP A 7 -48.48 18.89 -22.72
CA ASP A 7 -47.29 18.81 -23.59
C ASP A 7 -46.25 19.93 -23.35
N ARG A 8 -46.58 20.96 -22.55
CA ARG A 8 -45.65 22.07 -22.24
C ARG A 8 -44.67 21.82 -21.09
N VAL A 9 -44.77 20.70 -20.39
CA VAL A 9 -43.80 20.32 -19.34
C VAL A 9 -42.69 19.40 -19.91
N GLY A 10 -42.84 18.90 -21.14
CA GLY A 10 -41.92 17.94 -21.77
C GLY A 10 -40.78 18.54 -22.59
N GLY A 11 -40.68 19.86 -22.74
CA GLY A 11 -39.73 20.44 -23.70
C GLY A 11 -39.31 21.87 -23.39
N ALA A 12 -38.27 22.02 -22.55
CA ALA A 12 -37.16 22.95 -22.76
C ALA A 12 -36.34 23.14 -21.47
N ALA A 13 -35.03 22.97 -21.62
CA ALA A 13 -33.96 23.55 -20.80
C ALA A 13 -33.83 23.06 -19.34
N GLY A 14 -32.71 22.49 -18.89
CA GLY A 14 -31.37 22.51 -19.43
C GLY A 14 -30.85 21.11 -19.71
N ARG A 15 -30.08 20.98 -20.80
CA ARG A 15 -29.07 19.95 -20.93
C ARG A 15 -28.29 19.94 -19.62
N ALA A 16 -28.37 18.84 -18.88
CA ALA A 16 -27.39 18.57 -17.85
C ALA A 16 -26.02 18.82 -18.50
N PRO A 17 -25.11 19.59 -17.88
CA PRO A 17 -23.75 19.61 -18.36
C PRO A 17 -23.37 18.14 -18.37
N GLU A 18 -23.04 17.64 -19.57
CA GLU A 18 -22.41 16.35 -19.73
C GLU A 18 -21.41 16.26 -18.60
N ALA A 19 -21.62 15.30 -17.71
CA ALA A 19 -20.59 14.86 -16.81
C ALA A 19 -19.54 14.25 -17.73
N GLU A 20 -18.80 15.12 -18.41
CA GLU A 20 -17.49 14.92 -18.97
C GLU A 20 -16.66 14.57 -17.74
N GLY A 21 -16.82 13.32 -17.31
CA GLY A 21 -16.03 12.68 -16.31
C GLY A 21 -14.63 12.66 -16.89
N ARG A 22 -13.93 13.78 -16.75
CA ARG A 22 -12.51 13.87 -16.94
C ARG A 22 -11.92 13.03 -15.81
N THR A 23 -11.86 11.74 -16.08
CA THR A 23 -11.04 10.73 -15.39
C THR A 23 -9.55 11.02 -15.63
N HIS A 24 -9.16 12.29 -15.58
CA HIS A 24 -7.76 12.68 -15.63
C HIS A 24 -7.22 12.56 -14.22
N LEU A 25 -6.80 11.33 -13.89
CA LEU A 25 -5.81 11.14 -12.84
C LEU A 25 -4.64 12.07 -13.18
N GLY A 26 -4.31 12.99 -12.28
CA GLY A 26 -3.24 13.96 -12.51
C GLY A 26 -1.93 13.25 -12.88
N PRO A 27 -1.03 13.90 -13.64
CA PRO A 27 0.20 13.29 -14.13
C PRO A 27 1.06 12.67 -13.01
N ALA A 28 1.00 13.24 -11.80
CA ALA A 28 1.65 12.71 -10.61
C ALA A 28 1.20 11.27 -10.24
N VAL A 29 -0.06 10.90 -10.46
CA VAL A 29 -0.57 9.55 -10.17
C VAL A 29 0.06 8.53 -11.12
N TRP A 30 0.16 8.87 -12.41
CA TRP A 30 0.78 8.01 -13.42
C TRP A 30 2.29 7.89 -13.21
N ILE A 31 2.97 8.99 -12.89
CA ILE A 31 4.40 8.98 -12.59
C ILE A 31 4.69 8.16 -11.33
N CYS A 32 3.98 8.41 -10.23
CA CYS A 32 4.20 7.67 -8.99
C CYS A 32 3.79 6.20 -9.14
N GLY A 33 2.65 5.90 -9.79
CA GLY A 33 2.23 4.53 -10.06
C GLY A 33 3.22 3.78 -10.96
N GLY A 34 3.73 4.43 -12.00
CA GLY A 34 4.79 3.91 -12.86
C GLY A 34 6.08 3.65 -12.09
N LEU A 35 6.48 4.55 -11.18
CA LEU A 35 7.65 4.39 -10.33
C LEU A 35 7.47 3.23 -9.32
N MET A 36 6.27 2.99 -8.79
CA MET A 36 5.99 1.83 -7.93
C MET A 36 6.17 0.51 -8.70
N ILE A 37 5.67 0.47 -9.94
CA ILE A 37 5.84 -0.70 -10.81
C ILE A 37 7.31 -0.88 -11.19
N ALA A 38 8.01 0.19 -11.56
CA ALA A 38 9.41 0.16 -11.94
C ALA A 38 10.31 -0.27 -10.77
N THR A 39 10.08 0.24 -9.56
CA THR A 39 10.82 -0.17 -8.36
C THR A 39 10.53 -1.62 -7.98
N GLY A 40 9.28 -2.09 -8.12
CA GLY A 40 8.93 -3.51 -7.94
C GLY A 40 9.58 -4.43 -8.98
N LEU A 41 9.64 -4.02 -10.24
CA LEU A 41 10.32 -4.76 -11.31
C LEU A 41 11.84 -4.77 -11.13
N ALA A 42 12.44 -3.61 -10.86
CA ALA A 42 13.87 -3.49 -10.62
C ALA A 42 14.31 -4.34 -9.42
N THR A 43 13.56 -4.30 -8.32
CA THR A 43 13.83 -5.16 -7.15
C THR A 43 13.66 -6.64 -7.46
N SER A 44 12.64 -7.04 -8.22
CA SER A 44 12.49 -8.44 -8.68
C SER A 44 13.67 -8.89 -9.55
N ILE A 45 14.11 -8.05 -10.49
CA ILE A 45 15.24 -8.35 -11.39
C ILE A 45 16.55 -8.46 -10.59
N LEU A 46 16.76 -7.56 -9.62
CA LEU A 46 17.93 -7.61 -8.75
C LEU A 46 17.94 -8.87 -7.87
N LEU A 47 16.77 -9.29 -7.37
CA LEU A 47 16.61 -10.50 -6.55
C LEU A 47 16.92 -11.78 -7.36
N LEU A 48 16.72 -11.75 -8.69
CA LEU A 48 17.10 -12.84 -9.61
C LEU A 48 18.58 -12.80 -10.03
N ARG A 49 19.24 -11.63 -9.94
CA ARG A 49 20.62 -11.41 -10.41
C ARG A 49 21.66 -11.61 -9.31
N ASP A 50 21.37 -11.18 -8.08
CA ASP A 50 22.30 -11.34 -6.95
C ASP A 50 21.59 -11.14 -5.60
N PHE A 51 21.57 -12.19 -4.77
CA PHE A 51 20.97 -12.16 -3.42
C PHE A 51 21.95 -11.64 -2.34
N GLN A 52 23.20 -11.34 -2.70
CA GLN A 52 24.28 -10.95 -1.78
C GLN A 52 24.65 -9.45 -1.80
N SER A 53 23.73 -8.57 -2.18
CA SER A 53 23.98 -7.13 -2.05
C SER A 53 23.77 -6.69 -0.58
N ASP A 54 24.81 -6.78 0.25
CA ASP A 54 24.84 -6.29 1.66
C ASP A 54 24.72 -4.74 1.78
N SER A 55 24.20 -4.08 0.75
CA SER A 55 24.10 -2.63 0.67
C SER A 55 22.83 -2.12 1.34
N TYR A 56 22.96 -1.17 2.27
CA TYR A 56 21.82 -0.49 2.90
C TYR A 56 20.89 0.22 1.89
N LEU A 57 21.46 0.67 0.76
CA LEU A 57 20.68 1.21 -0.36
C LEU A 57 19.74 0.16 -0.95
N TYR A 58 20.19 -1.09 -1.09
CA TYR A 58 19.34 -2.18 -1.54
C TYR A 58 18.17 -2.39 -0.57
N LEU A 59 18.43 -2.36 0.74
CA LEU A 59 17.38 -2.47 1.75
C LEU A 59 16.36 -1.33 1.65
N ALA A 60 16.82 -0.09 1.42
CA ALA A 60 15.93 1.06 1.22
C ALA A 60 15.08 0.92 -0.04
N PHE A 61 15.71 0.58 -1.18
CA PHE A 61 15.01 0.37 -2.45
C PHE A 61 14.05 -0.82 -2.41
N TYR A 62 14.40 -1.90 -1.70
CA TYR A 62 13.53 -3.06 -1.46
C TYR A 62 12.33 -2.70 -0.57
N SER A 63 12.58 -1.88 0.46
CA SER A 63 11.54 -1.44 1.40
C SER A 63 10.47 -0.58 0.73
N ILE A 64 10.78 0.06 -0.41
CA ILE A 64 9.81 0.86 -1.17
C ILE A 64 8.65 -0.04 -1.67
N PRO A 65 8.85 -0.95 -2.66
CA PRO A 65 7.77 -1.79 -3.18
C PRO A 65 7.21 -2.73 -2.10
N ALA A 66 8.03 -3.18 -1.14
CA ALA A 66 7.57 -4.05 -0.06
C ALA A 66 6.58 -3.37 0.91
N ASN A 67 6.61 -2.04 1.05
CA ASN A 67 5.67 -1.31 1.92
C ASN A 67 4.57 -0.53 1.18
N THR A 68 4.59 -0.56 -0.16
CA THR A 68 3.50 -0.01 -0.97
C THR A 68 2.19 -0.76 -0.77
N ALA A 69 1.06 -0.18 -1.18
CA ALA A 69 -0.25 -0.85 -1.10
C ALA A 69 -0.33 -2.17 -1.90
N ILE A 70 0.58 -2.40 -2.85
CA ILE A 70 0.72 -3.64 -3.63
C ILE A 70 1.93 -4.43 -3.06
N SER A 71 1.91 -4.66 -1.75
CA SER A 71 2.99 -5.38 -1.05
C SER A 71 2.96 -6.86 -1.41
N VAL A 72 3.73 -7.22 -2.44
CA VAL A 72 3.97 -8.62 -2.86
C VAL A 72 5.23 -9.18 -2.19
N PHE A 73 6.12 -8.30 -1.71
CA PHE A 73 7.43 -8.68 -1.20
C PHE A 73 7.46 -8.82 0.33
N PRO A 74 8.00 -9.92 0.86
CA PRO A 74 8.12 -10.14 2.29
C PRO A 74 9.21 -9.24 2.90
N HIS A 75 8.81 -8.19 3.63
CA HIS A 75 9.75 -7.22 4.23
C HIS A 75 10.39 -7.75 5.52
N GLU A 76 9.62 -8.43 6.36
CA GLU A 76 10.07 -8.84 7.68
C GLU A 76 11.27 -9.82 7.68
N PRO A 77 11.30 -10.87 6.84
CA PRO A 77 12.43 -11.81 6.82
C PRO A 77 13.74 -11.18 6.32
N VAL A 78 13.65 -10.25 5.37
CA VAL A 78 14.82 -9.52 4.86
C VAL A 78 15.42 -8.64 5.95
N LEU A 79 14.58 -8.01 6.78
CA LEU A 79 15.05 -7.18 7.88
C LEU A 79 15.75 -7.98 8.97
N ILE A 80 15.25 -9.19 9.27
CA ILE A 80 15.88 -10.13 10.19
C ILE A 80 17.25 -10.57 9.66
N TYR A 81 17.39 -10.79 8.34
CA TYR A 81 18.69 -11.08 7.72
C TYR A 81 19.67 -9.92 7.89
N PHE A 82 19.25 -8.69 7.59
CA PHE A 82 20.10 -7.51 7.76
C PHE A 82 20.51 -7.26 9.21
N GLY A 83 19.71 -7.69 10.19
CA GLY A 83 20.10 -7.68 11.61
C GLY A 83 21.31 -8.55 11.95
N LYS A 84 21.70 -9.49 11.07
CA LYS A 84 22.87 -10.37 11.26
C LYS A 84 24.14 -9.83 10.62
N VAL A 85 23.99 -9.22 9.45
CA VAL A 85 25.12 -8.83 8.58
C VAL A 85 25.45 -7.35 8.68
N ALA A 86 24.53 -6.54 9.20
CA ALA A 86 24.63 -5.09 9.17
C ALA A 86 24.28 -4.45 10.53
N ASP A 87 24.61 -3.17 10.66
CA ASP A 87 24.33 -2.39 11.86
C ASP A 87 22.83 -2.22 12.08
N LEU A 88 22.32 -2.56 13.27
CA LEU A 88 20.89 -2.59 13.57
C LEU A 88 20.23 -1.22 13.37
N TRP A 89 20.93 -0.16 13.79
CA TRP A 89 20.46 1.23 13.68
C TRP A 89 20.38 1.68 12.22
N LEU A 90 21.39 1.37 11.41
CA LEU A 90 21.44 1.73 10.00
C LEU A 90 20.40 0.95 9.19
N ALA A 91 20.27 -0.36 9.44
CA ALA A 91 19.26 -1.20 8.80
C ALA A 91 17.83 -0.66 9.07
N ALA A 92 17.52 -0.35 10.33
CA ALA A 92 16.23 0.23 10.70
C ALA A 92 16.00 1.61 10.07
N ALA A 93 17.01 2.48 10.05
CA ALA A 93 16.91 3.81 9.45
C ALA A 93 16.65 3.75 7.94
N TRP A 94 17.42 2.94 7.20
CA TRP A 94 17.28 2.81 5.75
C TRP A 94 15.98 2.14 5.33
N ALA A 95 15.53 1.12 6.07
CA ALA A 95 14.23 0.50 5.83
C ALA A 95 13.07 1.47 6.13
N THR A 96 13.21 2.28 7.18
CA THR A 96 12.23 3.32 7.51
C THR A 96 12.20 4.41 6.43
N LEU A 97 13.35 4.80 5.90
CA LEU A 97 13.45 5.77 4.81
C LEU A 97 12.72 5.27 3.55
N GLY A 98 12.97 4.02 3.15
CA GLY A 98 12.26 3.40 2.03
C GLY A 98 10.74 3.32 2.27
N THR A 99 10.33 3.03 3.50
CA THR A 99 8.91 3.01 3.90
C THR A 99 8.28 4.40 3.87
N ALA A 100 9.01 5.44 4.26
CA ALA A 100 8.54 6.82 4.20
C ALA A 100 8.31 7.26 2.75
N ILE A 101 9.25 6.94 1.85
CA ILE A 101 9.13 7.20 0.41
C ILE A 101 7.90 6.46 -0.15
N ALA A 102 7.74 5.17 0.14
CA ALA A 102 6.55 4.41 -0.25
C ALA A 102 5.26 5.06 0.28
N GLY A 103 5.27 5.51 1.53
CA GLY A 103 4.14 6.20 2.16
C GLY A 103 3.74 7.50 1.45
N VAL A 104 4.72 8.27 0.98
CA VAL A 104 4.48 9.48 0.16
C VAL A 104 3.88 9.10 -1.19
N MET A 105 4.44 8.09 -1.86
CA MET A 105 3.95 7.62 -3.16
C MET A 105 2.51 7.12 -3.06
N ASP A 106 2.22 6.29 -2.05
CA ASP A 106 0.88 5.78 -1.81
C ASP A 106 -0.10 6.93 -1.53
N HIS A 107 0.28 7.91 -0.73
CA HIS A 107 -0.59 9.05 -0.46
C HIS A 107 -0.94 9.82 -1.74
N ARG A 108 0.07 10.09 -2.59
CA ARG A 108 -0.13 10.82 -3.86
C ARG A 108 -0.91 10.03 -4.90
N VAL A 109 -0.85 8.70 -4.89
CA VAL A 109 -1.56 7.84 -5.83
C VAL A 109 -2.98 7.56 -5.33
N PHE A 110 -3.13 7.13 -4.09
CA PHE A 110 -4.40 6.67 -3.55
C PHE A 110 -5.34 7.78 -3.12
N VAL A 111 -4.87 8.93 -2.62
CA VAL A 111 -5.80 10.02 -2.25
C VAL A 111 -6.63 10.50 -3.46
N PRO A 112 -6.04 10.75 -4.65
CA PRO A 112 -6.81 11.08 -5.85
C PRO A 112 -7.69 9.92 -6.35
N LEU A 113 -7.16 8.69 -6.37
CA LEU A 113 -7.91 7.50 -6.82
C LEU A 113 -9.16 7.24 -5.98
N LEU A 114 -9.07 7.42 -4.66
CA LEU A 114 -10.17 7.17 -3.73
C LEU A 114 -11.19 8.30 -3.71
N ASN A 115 -10.82 9.51 -4.13
CA ASN A 115 -11.79 10.59 -4.33
C ASN A 115 -12.72 10.30 -5.52
N LEU A 116 -12.23 9.58 -6.54
CA LEU A 116 -13.01 9.16 -7.71
C LEU A 116 -13.92 7.96 -7.39
N GLN A 117 -13.47 7.05 -6.53
CA GLN A 117 -14.23 5.86 -6.17
C GLN A 117 -15.09 6.13 -4.94
N ASN A 118 -16.40 6.27 -5.14
CA ASN A 118 -17.35 6.56 -4.05
C ASN A 118 -17.38 5.39 -3.03
N ILE A 119 -16.68 5.52 -1.90
CA ILE A 119 -16.52 4.48 -0.86
C ILE A 119 -17.81 4.34 -0.04
N ARG A 120 -18.85 3.76 -0.63
CA ARG A 120 -20.11 3.44 0.07
C ARG A 120 -20.13 2.02 0.64
N ALA A 121 -19.43 1.07 0.01
CA ALA A 121 -19.48 -0.35 0.38
C ALA A 121 -18.83 -0.68 1.75
N TYR A 122 -17.76 0.02 2.13
CA TYR A 122 -17.00 -0.27 3.37
C TYR A 122 -17.66 0.30 4.65
N LYS A 123 -18.55 1.30 4.53
CA LYS A 123 -19.20 1.97 5.66
C LYS A 123 -20.18 1.09 6.46
N ARG A 124 -20.50 -0.13 5.98
CA ARG A 124 -21.58 -0.97 6.53
C ARG A 124 -21.15 -1.94 7.66
N LYS A 125 -19.86 -2.20 7.86
CA LYS A 125 -19.39 -3.16 8.91
C LYS A 125 -19.24 -2.48 10.28
N ARG A 126 -19.76 -3.11 11.36
CA ARG A 126 -19.67 -2.57 12.76
C ARG A 126 -18.23 -2.31 13.22
N PHE A 127 -17.30 -3.18 12.86
CA PHE A 127 -15.87 -3.01 13.15
C PHE A 127 -15.31 -1.73 12.50
N TYR A 128 -15.72 -1.44 11.27
CA TYR A 128 -15.28 -0.26 10.52
C TYR A 128 -15.80 1.04 11.17
N ARG A 129 -17.05 1.07 11.67
CA ARG A 129 -17.58 2.25 12.41
C ARG A 129 -16.80 2.53 13.70
N LYS A 130 -16.43 1.49 14.45
CA LYS A 130 -15.65 1.65 15.69
C LYS A 130 -14.21 2.06 15.38
N ALA A 131 -13.58 1.47 14.37
CA ALA A 131 -12.26 1.90 13.89
C ALA A 131 -12.28 3.36 13.43
N ILE A 132 -13.32 3.80 12.71
CA ILE A 132 -13.50 5.21 12.31
C ILE A 132 -13.62 6.13 13.52
N SER A 133 -14.42 5.77 14.54
CA SER A 133 -14.61 6.67 15.68
C SER A 133 -13.32 6.90 16.47
N TRP A 134 -12.50 5.84 16.61
CA TRP A 134 -11.17 5.93 17.23
C TRP A 134 -10.20 6.73 16.35
N PHE A 135 -10.20 6.46 15.04
CA PHE A 135 -9.37 7.15 14.07
C PHE A 135 -9.71 8.65 13.97
N MET A 136 -10.98 9.04 14.06
CA MET A 136 -11.39 10.45 14.03
C MET A 136 -10.98 11.20 15.30
N ARG A 137 -10.88 10.51 16.44
CA ARG A 137 -10.49 11.12 17.71
C ARG A 137 -8.97 11.23 17.86
N TRP A 138 -8.23 10.22 17.40
CA TRP A 138 -6.77 10.16 17.48
C TRP A 138 -6.16 9.55 16.21
N PRO A 139 -6.18 10.25 15.06
CA PRO A 139 -5.75 9.68 13.79
C PRO A 139 -4.27 9.33 13.81
N PHE A 140 -3.43 10.19 14.38
CA PHE A 140 -1.99 9.97 14.48
C PHE A 140 -1.68 8.72 15.33
N ALA A 141 -2.19 8.66 16.56
CA ALA A 141 -1.94 7.53 17.46
C ALA A 141 -2.49 6.22 16.89
N THR A 142 -3.62 6.26 16.18
CA THR A 142 -4.18 5.07 15.52
C THR A 142 -3.26 4.58 14.42
N ILE A 143 -2.71 5.47 13.58
CA ILE A 143 -1.73 5.10 12.54
C ILE A 143 -0.46 4.54 13.17
N VAL A 144 0.03 5.15 14.25
CA VAL A 144 1.23 4.67 14.95
C VAL A 144 1.01 3.28 15.53
N ALA A 145 -0.05 3.09 16.30
CA ALA A 145 -0.37 1.81 16.92
C ALA A 145 -0.60 0.71 15.86
N THR A 146 -1.32 1.02 14.79
CA THR A 146 -1.61 0.06 13.72
C THR A 146 -0.41 -0.23 12.81
N GLY A 147 0.51 0.72 12.65
CA GLY A 147 1.76 0.52 11.91
C GLY A 147 2.79 -0.29 12.70
N PHE A 148 2.79 -0.15 14.02
CA PHE A 148 3.65 -0.90 14.92
C PHE A 148 3.14 -2.33 15.11
N ALA A 149 1.83 -2.51 15.31
CA ALA A 149 1.23 -3.82 15.52
C ALA A 149 1.24 -4.70 14.25
N PRO A 150 1.30 -6.05 14.39
CA PRO A 150 1.21 -7.00 13.28
C PRO A 150 -0.24 -7.19 12.81
N ILE A 151 -1.02 -6.10 12.71
CA ILE A 151 -2.39 -6.12 12.21
C ILE A 151 -2.44 -5.62 10.77
N PRO A 152 -3.45 -6.03 9.97
CA PRO A 152 -3.61 -5.56 8.60
C PRO A 152 -3.70 -4.04 8.57
N PHE A 153 -2.66 -3.38 8.06
CA PHE A 153 -2.55 -1.92 8.00
C PHE A 153 -3.42 -1.29 6.89
N PHE A 154 -3.81 -2.09 5.89
CA PHE A 154 -4.51 -1.65 4.68
C PHE A 154 -5.84 -0.93 4.95
N PRO A 155 -6.75 -1.39 5.83
CA PRO A 155 -8.02 -0.70 6.11
C PRO A 155 -7.83 0.69 6.72
N PHE A 156 -6.83 0.85 7.60
CA PHE A 156 -6.54 2.13 8.25
C PHE A 156 -5.85 3.10 7.29
N LYS A 157 -4.96 2.61 6.44
CA LYS A 157 -4.34 3.37 5.35
C LYS A 157 -5.39 3.92 4.38
N PHE A 158 -6.33 3.06 3.97
CA PHE A 158 -7.44 3.44 3.12
C PHE A 158 -8.32 4.51 3.77
N LEU A 159 -8.62 4.36 5.06
CA LEU A 159 -9.38 5.35 5.81
C LEU A 159 -8.65 6.71 5.90
N ALA A 160 -7.34 6.69 6.20
CA ALA A 160 -6.52 7.89 6.26
C ALA A 160 -6.52 8.66 4.93
N PHE A 161 -6.42 7.93 3.81
CA PHE A 161 -6.45 8.52 2.47
C PHE A 161 -7.84 9.03 2.09
N SER A 162 -8.90 8.32 2.51
CA SER A 162 -10.28 8.75 2.23
C SER A 162 -10.67 10.07 2.89
N ILE A 163 -10.05 10.42 4.02
CA ILE A 163 -10.27 11.70 4.71
C ILE A 163 -9.23 12.76 4.35
N GLN A 164 -8.39 12.50 3.34
CA GLN A 164 -7.31 13.40 2.90
C GLN A 164 -6.37 13.81 4.05
N TYR A 165 -5.99 12.86 4.90
CA TYR A 165 -5.12 13.13 6.04
C TYR A 165 -3.80 13.78 5.58
N PRO A 166 -3.29 14.83 6.25
CA PRO A 166 -2.11 15.57 5.77
C PRO A 166 -0.87 14.69 5.65
N MET A 167 -0.18 14.80 4.50
CA MET A 167 0.94 13.94 4.12
C MET A 167 2.07 13.92 5.15
N TRP A 168 2.43 15.08 5.71
CA TRP A 168 3.53 15.14 6.69
C TRP A 168 3.21 14.40 7.98
N LYS A 169 1.95 14.46 8.46
CA LYS A 169 1.51 13.69 9.65
C LYS A 169 1.45 12.20 9.36
N TRP A 170 1.05 11.83 8.14
CA TRP A 170 1.06 10.44 7.67
C TRP A 170 2.46 9.84 7.67
N VAL A 171 3.42 10.53 7.05
CA VAL A 171 4.81 10.08 6.99
C VAL A 171 5.44 10.05 8.39
N ALA A 172 5.21 11.08 9.22
CA ALA A 172 5.70 11.10 10.60
C ALA A 172 5.15 9.90 11.41
N ALA A 173 3.85 9.61 11.29
CA ALA A 173 3.25 8.46 11.95
C ALA A 173 3.86 7.14 11.47
N LEU A 174 4.13 7.00 10.16
CA LEU A 174 4.82 5.83 9.62
C LEU A 174 6.24 5.69 10.18
N VAL A 175 7.02 6.77 10.22
CA VAL A 175 8.38 6.75 10.77
C VAL A 175 8.37 6.33 12.23
N VAL A 176 7.52 6.96 13.05
CA VAL A 176 7.39 6.67 14.49
C VAL A 176 6.93 5.24 14.74
N ALA A 177 6.08 4.67 13.89
CA ALA A 177 5.61 3.29 14.02
C ALA A 177 6.62 2.25 13.54
N ARG A 178 7.22 2.51 12.38
CA ARG A 178 7.99 1.53 11.62
C ARG A 178 9.43 1.46 12.09
N PHE A 179 10.04 2.59 12.46
CA PHE A 179 11.39 2.61 13.00
C PHE A 179 11.59 1.67 14.20
N PRO A 180 10.80 1.75 15.29
CA PRO A 180 10.97 0.86 16.44
C PRO A 180 10.67 -0.60 16.08
N ARG A 181 9.66 -0.86 15.25
CA ARG A 181 9.35 -2.22 14.77
C ARG A 181 10.53 -2.81 13.99
N TYR A 182 11.11 -2.04 13.08
CA TYR A 182 12.23 -2.46 12.26
C TYR A 182 13.50 -2.69 13.07
N TYR A 183 13.74 -1.83 14.06
CA TYR A 183 14.81 -2.01 15.02
C TYR A 183 14.64 -3.30 15.82
N LEU A 184 13.43 -3.59 16.33
CA LEU A 184 13.15 -4.84 17.05
C LEU A 184 13.33 -6.08 16.17
N LEU A 185 12.93 -6.03 14.90
CA LEU A 185 13.13 -7.13 13.95
C LEU A 185 14.61 -7.35 13.62
N ALA A 186 15.39 -6.29 13.43
CA ALA A 186 16.84 -6.39 13.25
C ALA A 186 17.51 -6.95 14.51
N LEU A 187 17.07 -6.53 15.69
CA LEU A 187 17.55 -7.05 16.97
C LEU A 187 17.23 -8.54 17.15
N LEU A 188 16.05 -8.99 16.74
CA LEU A 188 15.69 -10.41 16.71
C LEU A 188 16.63 -11.21 15.79
N GLY A 189 17.00 -10.64 14.63
CA GLY A 189 18.00 -11.24 13.74
C GLY A 189 19.40 -11.35 14.34
N ALA A 190 19.82 -10.34 15.09
CA ALA A 190 21.12 -10.31 15.77
C ALA A 190 21.20 -11.29 16.95
N THR A 191 20.10 -11.43 17.70
CA THR A 191 20.05 -12.22 18.94
C THR A 191 19.71 -13.70 18.70
N ILE A 192 18.92 -14.01 17.67
CA ILE A 192 18.51 -15.37 17.35
C ILE A 192 19.27 -15.82 16.10
N PRO A 193 20.10 -16.88 16.18
CA PRO A 193 20.79 -17.43 15.02
C PRO A 193 19.82 -18.20 14.11
N ILE A 194 18.97 -17.48 13.37
CA ILE A 194 17.97 -18.05 12.46
C ILE A 194 18.68 -18.58 11.19
N PRO A 195 18.69 -19.88 10.87
CA PRO A 195 19.39 -20.39 9.69
C PRO A 195 18.88 -19.71 8.41
N ASN A 196 19.79 -19.35 7.49
CA ASN A 196 19.42 -18.66 6.25
C ASN A 196 18.39 -19.46 5.44
N GLY A 197 18.44 -20.80 5.51
CA GLY A 197 17.45 -21.68 4.88
C GLY A 197 16.02 -21.46 5.39
N VAL A 198 15.83 -21.11 6.66
CA VAL A 198 14.50 -20.82 7.22
C VAL A 198 13.96 -19.49 6.69
N LEU A 199 14.81 -18.46 6.57
CA LEU A 199 14.41 -17.18 6.00
C LEU A 199 14.03 -17.31 4.51
N ILE A 200 14.83 -18.05 3.74
CA ILE A 200 14.53 -18.36 2.34
C ILE A 200 13.23 -19.17 2.23
N ALA A 201 13.01 -20.15 3.10
CA ALA A 201 11.77 -20.92 3.13
C ALA A 201 10.55 -20.03 3.44
N CYS A 202 10.65 -19.10 4.40
CA CYS A 202 9.57 -18.16 4.69
C CYS A 202 9.24 -17.28 3.48
N VAL A 203 10.26 -16.74 2.79
CA VAL A 203 10.09 -15.97 1.56
C VAL A 203 9.43 -16.83 0.48
N ALA A 204 9.92 -18.04 0.26
CA ALA A 204 9.40 -18.97 -0.74
C ALA A 204 7.94 -19.37 -0.47
N VAL A 205 7.56 -19.58 0.79
CA VAL A 205 6.18 -19.88 1.19
C VAL A 205 5.24 -18.71 0.87
N VAL A 206 5.64 -17.48 1.20
CA VAL A 206 4.83 -16.28 0.88
C VAL A 206 4.64 -16.14 -0.63
N PHE A 207 5.70 -16.31 -1.41
CA PHE A 207 5.61 -16.31 -2.88
C PHE A 207 4.76 -17.46 -3.42
N ALA A 208 4.88 -18.67 -2.87
CA ALA A 208 4.08 -19.82 -3.27
C ALA A 208 2.58 -19.59 -2.98
N MET A 209 2.24 -19.01 -1.83
CA MET A 209 0.85 -18.63 -1.51
C MET A 209 0.31 -17.62 -2.52
N TYR A 210 1.12 -16.64 -2.94
CA TYR A 210 0.72 -15.70 -3.99
C TYR A 210 0.51 -16.40 -5.34
N LEU A 211 1.40 -17.31 -5.75
CA LEU A 211 1.28 -18.05 -7.00
C LEU A 211 0.05 -18.95 -7.03
N VAL A 212 -0.20 -19.71 -5.95
CA VAL A 212 -1.37 -20.60 -5.82
C VAL A 212 -2.68 -19.81 -5.96
N LYS A 213 -2.72 -18.55 -5.51
CA LYS A 213 -3.90 -17.69 -5.63
C LYS A 213 -3.98 -16.98 -6.99
N ALA A 214 -2.85 -16.61 -7.59
CA ALA A 214 -2.79 -15.88 -8.85
C ALA A 214 -3.02 -16.76 -10.09
N ILE A 215 -2.53 -18.00 -10.08
CA ILE A 215 -2.68 -18.97 -11.18
C ILE A 215 -4.15 -19.24 -11.54
N PRO A 216 -5.05 -19.60 -10.60
CA PRO A 216 -6.45 -19.89 -10.95
C PRO A 216 -7.22 -18.65 -11.43
N GLU A 217 -6.92 -17.46 -10.90
CA GLU A 217 -7.50 -16.18 -11.35
C GLU A 217 -7.04 -15.83 -12.78
N GLY A 218 -5.76 -16.04 -13.09
CA GLY A 218 -5.17 -15.81 -14.41
C GLY A 218 -5.72 -16.78 -15.47
N VAL A 219 -5.80 -18.07 -15.14
CA VAL A 219 -6.35 -19.11 -16.04
C VAL A 219 -7.83 -18.85 -16.33
N LYS A 220 -8.61 -18.43 -15.34
CA LYS A 220 -10.02 -18.09 -15.51
C LYS A 220 -10.22 -16.86 -16.41
N ARG A 221 -9.40 -15.81 -16.24
CA ARG A 221 -9.39 -14.61 -17.09
C ARG A 221 -8.95 -14.89 -18.53
N TRP A 222 -8.00 -15.79 -18.73
CA TRP A 222 -7.53 -16.17 -20.06
C TRP A 222 -8.57 -16.99 -20.82
N LYS A 223 -9.25 -17.94 -20.16
CA LYS A 223 -10.38 -18.68 -20.75
C LYS A 223 -11.55 -17.78 -21.13
N ALA A 224 -11.87 -16.77 -20.31
CA ALA A 224 -12.96 -15.83 -20.57
C ALA A 224 -12.68 -14.82 -21.72
N ARG A 225 -11.43 -14.70 -22.20
CA ARG A 225 -11.07 -13.89 -23.37
C ARG A 225 -11.01 -14.69 -24.67
N ARG A 226 -11.09 -16.03 -24.59
CA ARG A 226 -11.07 -16.94 -25.74
C ARG A 226 -12.45 -17.52 -26.10
N LEU A 227 -13.47 -17.21 -25.31
CA LEU A 227 -14.89 -17.46 -25.57
C LEU A 227 -15.54 -16.12 -25.95
#